data_AF-A0A8C5UCI5-F1
#
_entry.id   AF-A0A8C5UCI5-F1
#
_cell.length_a   1.000
_cell.length_b   1.000
_cell.length_c   1.000
_cell.angle_alpha   90.00
_cell.angle_beta   90.00
_cell.angle_gamma   90.00
#
_symmetry.space_group_name_H-M   'P 1'
#
loop_
_entity.id
_entity.type
_entity.pdbx_description
1 polymer ?
#
loop_
_entity_poly.entity_id
_entity_poly.type
_entity_poly.pdbx_seq_one_letter_code
_entity_poly.pdbx_strand_id
1 'polypeptide(L)'
;LNIYFNEGFWFVFFFFVNVYVKVFTNSPFLVCMDLALSQERIIDPSYLWVGPDGRDLEGQRYVNLTETGKLMMMGFSESMSGAYTCTLSHKVIETTTQEETEMVEAYKFMVYAYREADHAYQVSVRFTTMHCKLKTNGLFFRKLNQILNSTISHLTCHIKESSYKCHSIMTPKNGLHHELFVNFQVNPFAPGWEEVCHKVPYDCEDVTNKRRIGKFFHQLRHILKYEIHVVPTIQYVDNSFAMTPINSCRPGFGKNHHTHQNCASCCVVCGPGTYSPNDEVMCRTCAGPQARMYGAKSCY
;
A
#
# COMPACT_ATOMS: atom_id res chain seq x y z
N LEU A 1 7.68 -1.13 -21.32
CA LEU A 1 6.96 -0.32 -22.33
C LEU A 1 7.95 0.69 -22.91
N ASN A 2 8.04 0.72 -24.24
CA ASN A 2 8.74 1.67 -25.13
C ASN A 2 10.25 1.86 -24.96
N ILE A 3 11.00 1.06 -25.73
CA ILE A 3 12.39 1.33 -26.13
C ILE A 3 12.32 2.34 -27.27
N TYR A 4 12.84 3.55 -27.06
CA TYR A 4 13.18 4.48 -28.14
C TYR A 4 14.70 4.60 -28.19
N PHE A 5 15.28 4.14 -29.29
CA PHE A 5 16.63 4.49 -29.72
C PHE A 5 16.55 5.77 -30.55
N ASN A 6 17.30 6.79 -30.17
CA ASN A 6 17.79 7.79 -31.12
C ASN A 6 19.09 8.41 -30.61
N GLU A 7 20.00 8.67 -31.53
CA GLU A 7 21.42 8.93 -31.31
C GLU A 7 21.75 10.12 -30.41
N GLY A 8 22.89 10.03 -29.71
CA GLY A 8 23.63 11.19 -29.24
C GLY A 8 23.97 11.19 -27.75
N PHE A 9 25.28 11.06 -27.49
CA PHE A 9 25.99 11.43 -26.26
C PHE A 9 25.82 10.56 -25.01
N TRP A 10 26.96 10.02 -24.61
CA TRP A 10 27.22 9.21 -23.43
C TRP A 10 26.94 9.96 -22.12
N PHE A 11 25.81 9.67 -21.50
CA PHE A 11 25.73 9.57 -20.05
C PHE A 11 25.48 8.11 -19.72
N VAL A 12 26.50 7.40 -19.21
CA VAL A 12 26.31 6.10 -18.57
C VAL A 12 25.53 6.37 -17.28
N PHE A 13 24.22 6.53 -17.42
CA PHE A 13 23.33 6.52 -16.29
C PHE A 13 23.46 5.13 -15.66
N PHE A 14 23.85 5.11 -14.39
CA PHE A 14 23.63 3.99 -13.49
C PHE A 14 22.12 3.76 -13.34
N PHE A 15 21.46 3.20 -14.36
CA PHE A 15 20.04 2.94 -14.31
C PHE A 15 19.80 1.68 -13.50
N PHE A 16 19.35 1.87 -12.27
CA PHE A 16 18.78 0.79 -11.50
C PHE A 16 17.45 0.36 -12.11
N VAL A 17 17.23 -0.95 -12.21
CA VAL A 17 15.90 -1.50 -12.53
C VAL A 17 15.07 -1.55 -11.25
N ASN A 18 13.95 -0.82 -11.24
CA ASN A 18 13.03 -0.81 -10.10
C ASN A 18 12.18 -2.10 -10.07
N VAL A 19 12.26 -2.84 -8.98
CA VAL A 19 11.49 -4.07 -8.73
C VAL A 19 10.63 -3.86 -7.49
N TYR A 20 9.35 -4.25 -7.56
CA TYR A 20 8.41 -4.12 -6.45
C TYR A 20 8.02 -5.50 -5.95
N VAL A 21 8.24 -5.75 -4.65
CA VAL A 21 7.96 -7.04 -4.02
C VAL A 21 6.92 -6.85 -2.92
N LYS A 22 5.87 -7.67 -2.94
CA LYS A 22 4.84 -7.61 -1.90
C LYS A 22 5.42 -8.12 -0.59
N VAL A 23 5.18 -7.42 0.51
CA VAL A 23 5.69 -7.84 1.83
C VAL A 23 5.19 -9.25 2.19
N PHE A 24 6.03 -10.03 2.85
CA PHE A 24 5.81 -11.43 3.25
C PHE A 24 5.62 -12.41 2.07
N THR A 25 6.02 -12.01 0.86
CA THR A 25 6.04 -12.89 -0.31
C THR A 25 7.47 -13.08 -0.81
N ASN A 26 7.68 -14.11 -1.64
CA ASN A 26 8.95 -14.27 -2.32
C ASN A 26 9.05 -13.27 -3.47
N SER A 27 10.25 -12.73 -3.69
CA SER A 27 10.49 -11.89 -4.86
C SER A 27 10.38 -12.69 -6.15
N PRO A 28 10.14 -12.03 -7.30
CA PRO A 28 10.51 -12.63 -8.57
C PRO A 28 12.01 -12.93 -8.60
N PHE A 29 12.42 -13.84 -9.47
CA PHE A 29 13.84 -14.05 -9.73
C PHE A 29 14.42 -12.81 -10.43
N LEU A 30 15.45 -12.24 -9.83
CA LEU A 30 16.31 -11.26 -10.47
C LEU A 30 17.35 -11.99 -11.30
N VAL A 31 17.56 -11.51 -12.52
CA VAL A 31 18.41 -12.16 -13.52
C VAL A 31 19.67 -11.31 -13.70
N CYS A 32 20.84 -11.93 -13.51
CA CYS A 32 22.14 -11.27 -13.61
C CYS A 32 22.69 -11.29 -15.05
N MET A 33 21.91 -10.75 -15.98
CA MET A 33 22.30 -10.60 -17.38
C MET A 33 21.29 -9.71 -18.10
N ASP A 34 21.73 -9.06 -19.18
CA ASP A 34 20.82 -8.40 -20.12
C ASP A 34 20.26 -9.36 -21.17
N LEU A 35 19.43 -8.81 -22.06
CA LEU A 35 18.81 -9.57 -23.14
C LEU A 35 19.85 -10.07 -24.16
N ALA A 36 20.91 -9.31 -24.43
CA ALA A 36 21.90 -9.67 -25.44
C ALA A 36 22.69 -10.91 -24.99
N LEU A 37 23.25 -10.88 -23.79
CA LEU A 37 23.97 -12.01 -23.23
C LEU A 37 23.08 -13.23 -22.97
N SER A 38 21.79 -13.02 -22.68
CA SER A 38 20.84 -14.13 -22.53
C SER A 38 20.63 -14.94 -23.80
N GLN A 39 21.02 -14.39 -24.96
CA GLN A 39 20.89 -15.03 -26.28
C GLN A 39 22.21 -15.64 -26.77
N GLU A 40 23.31 -15.46 -26.02
CA GLU A 40 24.63 -15.94 -26.38
C GLU A 40 25.05 -17.17 -25.55
N ARG A 41 26.07 -17.88 -26.04
CA ARG A 41 26.72 -18.94 -25.25
C ARG A 41 27.74 -18.30 -24.32
N ILE A 42 27.48 -18.35 -23.02
CA ILE A 42 28.40 -17.88 -21.98
C ILE A 42 29.29 -19.03 -21.51
N ILE A 43 30.59 -18.79 -21.40
CA ILE A 43 31.60 -19.77 -20.99
C ILE A 43 32.03 -19.46 -19.55
N ASP A 44 32.04 -20.50 -18.71
CA ASP A 44 32.45 -20.45 -17.29
C ASP A 44 31.86 -19.26 -16.50
N PRO A 45 30.52 -19.08 -16.47
CA PRO A 45 29.92 -17.95 -15.77
C PRO A 45 30.10 -18.07 -14.25
N SER A 46 30.43 -16.94 -13.62
CA SER A 46 30.48 -16.75 -12.17
C SER A 46 29.63 -15.54 -11.78
N TYR A 47 28.90 -15.66 -10.68
CA TYR A 47 27.92 -14.67 -10.24
C TYR A 47 28.18 -14.27 -8.79
N LEU A 48 28.29 -12.97 -8.53
CA LEU A 48 28.38 -12.40 -7.19
C LEU A 48 27.20 -11.47 -6.95
N TRP A 49 26.42 -11.72 -5.90
CA TRP A 49 25.28 -10.89 -5.53
C TRP A 49 25.54 -10.15 -4.22
N VAL A 50 25.43 -8.82 -4.26
CA VAL A 50 25.61 -7.93 -3.11
C VAL A 50 24.28 -7.27 -2.77
N GLY A 51 23.91 -7.35 -1.49
CA GLY A 51 22.69 -6.77 -0.94
C GLY A 51 22.78 -5.27 -0.61
N PRO A 52 21.68 -4.67 -0.13
CA PRO A 52 21.58 -3.24 0.15
C PRO A 52 22.44 -2.76 1.31
N ASP A 53 22.90 -3.66 2.16
CA ASP A 53 23.86 -3.43 3.24
C ASP A 53 25.33 -3.60 2.79
N GLY A 54 25.56 -3.90 1.52
CA GLY A 54 26.89 -4.12 0.96
C GLY A 54 27.48 -5.50 1.25
N ARG A 55 26.68 -6.44 1.78
CA ARG A 55 27.14 -7.80 2.08
C ARG A 55 26.82 -8.78 0.96
N ASP A 56 27.67 -9.79 0.84
CA ASP A 56 27.43 -10.95 -0.02
C ASP A 56 26.18 -11.71 0.42
N LEU A 57 25.37 -12.09 -0.56
CA LEU A 57 24.12 -12.81 -0.38
C LEU A 57 24.29 -14.33 -0.47
N GLU A 58 25.46 -14.84 -0.86
CA GLU A 58 25.73 -16.27 -0.88
C GLU A 58 25.61 -16.88 0.53
N GLY A 59 24.92 -18.01 0.64
CA GLY A 59 24.69 -18.72 1.90
C GLY A 59 23.70 -18.05 2.87
N GLN A 60 23.10 -16.91 2.52
CA GLN A 60 22.08 -16.27 3.35
C GLN A 60 20.76 -17.07 3.36
N ARG A 61 20.22 -17.34 4.55
CA ARG A 61 19.00 -18.18 4.72
C ARG A 61 17.74 -17.61 4.08
N TYR A 62 17.69 -16.29 3.87
CA TYR A 62 16.56 -15.58 3.28
C TYR A 62 16.69 -15.41 1.76
N VAL A 63 17.69 -16.04 1.15
CA VAL A 63 18.00 -15.95 -0.27
C VAL A 63 18.03 -17.36 -0.90
N ASN A 64 17.53 -17.44 -2.12
CA ASN A 64 17.69 -18.60 -2.99
C ASN A 64 18.44 -18.15 -4.25
N LEU A 65 19.70 -18.57 -4.36
CA LEU A 65 20.57 -18.36 -5.52
C LEU A 65 20.58 -19.63 -6.35
N THR A 66 20.26 -19.51 -7.64
CA THR A 66 20.33 -20.64 -8.56
C THR A 66 21.72 -20.78 -9.16
N GLU A 67 22.08 -21.98 -9.61
CA GLU A 67 23.34 -22.23 -10.33
C GLU A 67 23.49 -21.35 -11.59
N THR A 68 22.37 -20.92 -12.17
CA THR A 68 22.31 -19.98 -13.31
C THR A 68 22.41 -18.50 -12.90
N GLY A 69 22.82 -18.20 -11.67
CA GLY A 69 23.00 -16.81 -11.19
C GLY A 69 21.73 -16.02 -10.92
N LYS A 70 20.56 -16.66 -10.79
CA LYS A 70 19.30 -15.95 -10.49
C LYS A 70 19.11 -15.81 -8.97
N LEU A 71 18.67 -14.63 -8.54
CA LEU A 71 18.44 -14.30 -7.14
C LEU A 71 16.94 -14.24 -6.83
N MET A 72 16.48 -15.00 -5.84
CA MET A 72 15.16 -14.84 -5.21
C MET A 72 15.32 -14.55 -3.72
N MET A 73 14.61 -13.55 -3.22
CA MET A 73 14.52 -13.24 -1.80
C MET A 73 13.25 -13.86 -1.23
N MET A 74 13.37 -14.59 -0.12
CA MET A 74 12.25 -15.27 0.53
C MET A 74 11.68 -14.42 1.66
N GLY A 75 10.34 -14.39 1.77
CA GLY A 75 9.66 -13.67 2.85
C GLY A 75 10.04 -12.19 2.93
N PHE A 76 10.02 -11.50 1.79
CA PHE A 76 10.55 -10.14 1.65
C PHE A 76 9.93 -9.16 2.64
N SER A 77 10.76 -8.41 3.36
CA SER A 77 10.33 -7.42 4.35
C SER A 77 10.77 -6.00 4.00
N GLU A 78 10.24 -5.02 4.72
CA GLU A 78 10.54 -3.60 4.53
C GLU A 78 12.04 -3.32 4.58
N SER A 79 12.75 -3.89 5.56
CA SER A 79 14.18 -3.70 5.77
C SER A 79 15.07 -4.34 4.70
N MET A 80 14.51 -5.24 3.89
CA MET A 80 15.22 -5.86 2.76
C MET A 80 15.20 -4.97 1.51
N SER A 81 14.50 -3.84 1.54
CA SER A 81 14.46 -2.91 0.42
C SER A 81 15.79 -2.17 0.25
N GLY A 82 16.14 -1.85 -0.99
CA GLY A 82 17.34 -1.08 -1.32
C GLY A 82 18.02 -1.53 -2.62
N ALA A 83 19.29 -1.18 -2.75
CA ALA A 83 20.11 -1.44 -3.92
C ALA A 83 20.71 -2.85 -3.87
N TYR A 84 20.43 -3.67 -4.88
CA TYR A 84 21.06 -4.96 -5.10
C TYR A 84 21.94 -4.86 -6.33
N THR A 85 23.15 -5.41 -6.25
CA THR A 85 24.09 -5.45 -7.38
C THR A 85 24.46 -6.89 -7.66
N CYS A 86 24.40 -7.29 -8.92
CA CYS A 86 25.01 -8.52 -9.38
C CYS A 86 26.24 -8.22 -10.22
N THR A 87 27.31 -8.99 -10.04
CA THR A 87 28.47 -9.01 -10.92
C THR A 87 28.53 -10.36 -11.62
N LEU A 88 28.47 -10.35 -12.94
CA LEU A 88 28.67 -11.51 -13.81
C LEU A 88 30.11 -11.45 -14.34
N SER A 89 30.90 -12.47 -14.03
CA SER A 89 32.18 -12.73 -14.70
C SER A 89 32.02 -13.90 -15.65
N HIS A 90 32.51 -13.78 -16.88
CA HIS A 90 32.52 -14.89 -17.83
C HIS A 90 33.74 -14.82 -18.76
N LYS A 91 34.03 -15.92 -19.45
CA LYS A 91 35.12 -15.97 -20.43
C LYS A 91 34.63 -15.74 -21.86
N VAL A 92 35.48 -15.11 -22.65
CA VAL A 92 35.38 -15.04 -24.11
C VAL A 92 36.66 -15.65 -24.68
N ILE A 93 36.50 -16.60 -25.60
CA ILE A 93 37.63 -17.27 -26.27
C ILE A 93 37.74 -16.72 -27.67
N GLU A 94 38.87 -16.09 -27.99
CA GLU A 94 39.15 -15.66 -29.35
C GLU A 94 39.35 -16.88 -30.25
N THR A 95 38.55 -16.99 -31.31
CA THR A 95 38.52 -18.19 -32.17
C THR A 95 39.81 -18.41 -32.96
N THR A 96 40.60 -17.36 -33.18
CA THR A 96 41.84 -17.38 -33.97
C THR A 96 43.09 -17.63 -33.13
N THR A 97 43.16 -17.08 -31.94
CA THR A 97 44.33 -17.10 -31.05
C THR A 97 44.19 -18.10 -29.90
N GLN A 98 42.97 -18.60 -29.65
CA GLN A 98 42.60 -19.38 -28.46
C GLN A 98 42.88 -18.64 -27.14
N GLU A 99 43.01 -17.32 -27.18
CA GLU A 99 43.23 -16.50 -26.00
C GLU A 99 41.93 -16.39 -25.18
N GLU A 100 42.01 -16.68 -23.88
CA GLU A 100 40.90 -16.56 -22.95
C GLU A 100 40.93 -15.18 -22.29
N THR A 101 39.89 -14.38 -22.51
CA THR A 101 39.70 -13.09 -21.83
C THR A 101 38.54 -13.17 -20.86
N GLU A 102 38.75 -12.69 -19.62
CA GLU A 102 37.68 -12.55 -18.63
C GLU A 102 36.95 -11.22 -18.83
N MET A 103 35.64 -11.29 -18.98
CA MET A 103 34.72 -10.15 -19.06
C MET A 103 33.94 -10.05 -17.77
N VAL A 104 33.75 -8.83 -17.27
CA VAL A 104 33.05 -8.56 -16.02
C VAL A 104 32.01 -7.47 -16.23
N GLU A 105 30.77 -7.76 -15.86
CA GLU A 105 29.65 -6.85 -15.98
C GLU A 105 28.89 -6.71 -14.67
N ALA A 106 28.30 -5.54 -14.43
CA ALA A 106 27.56 -5.25 -13.20
C ALA A 106 26.13 -4.78 -13.49
N TYR A 107 25.16 -5.48 -12.91
CA TYR A 107 23.73 -5.23 -13.04
C TYR A 107 23.16 -4.72 -11.72
N LYS A 108 22.40 -3.62 -11.76
CA LYS A 108 21.90 -2.95 -10.56
C LYS A 108 20.37 -2.93 -10.50
N PHE A 109 19.82 -3.31 -9.35
CA PHE A 109 18.38 -3.38 -9.08
C PHE A 109 18.03 -2.55 -7.85
N MET A 110 16.99 -1.74 -7.93
CA MET A 110 16.38 -1.13 -6.75
C MET A 110 15.13 -1.93 -6.40
N VAL A 111 15.17 -2.66 -5.29
CA VAL A 111 14.07 -3.51 -4.86
C VAL A 111 13.31 -2.81 -3.74
N TYR A 112 11.99 -2.65 -3.90
CA TYR A 112 11.12 -1.98 -2.94
C TYR A 112 10.05 -2.92 -2.42
N ALA A 113 9.88 -2.95 -1.10
CA ALA A 113 8.70 -3.50 -0.47
C ALA A 113 7.47 -2.65 -0.80
N TYR A 114 6.38 -3.30 -1.17
CA TYR A 114 5.09 -2.64 -1.31
C TYR A 114 3.96 -3.43 -0.66
N ARG A 115 2.88 -2.72 -0.38
CA ARG A 115 1.60 -3.25 0.06
C ARG A 115 0.47 -2.67 -0.78
N GLU A 116 -0.64 -3.38 -0.87
CA GLU A 116 -1.87 -2.79 -1.37
C GLU A 116 -2.25 -1.61 -0.46
N ALA A 117 -2.80 -0.54 -1.04
CA ALA A 117 -3.29 0.54 -0.20
C ALA A 117 -4.47 0.05 0.62
N ASP A 118 -4.41 0.34 1.91
CA ASP A 118 -5.57 0.16 2.75
C ASP A 118 -6.55 1.31 2.50
N HIS A 119 -7.82 1.08 2.84
CA HIS A 119 -8.86 2.07 2.60
C HIS A 119 -9.61 2.36 3.89
N ALA A 120 -9.55 3.63 4.32
CA ALA A 120 -10.63 4.19 5.09
C ALA A 120 -11.80 4.48 4.13
N TYR A 121 -13.01 4.55 4.65
CA TYR A 121 -14.19 4.84 3.82
C TYR A 121 -14.93 6.04 4.37
N GLN A 122 -15.04 7.07 3.53
CA GLN A 122 -15.96 8.16 3.78
C GLN A 122 -17.37 7.67 3.44
N VAL A 123 -18.24 7.68 4.44
CA VAL A 123 -19.64 7.31 4.30
C VAL A 123 -20.50 8.58 4.37
N SER A 124 -21.46 8.68 3.47
CA SER A 124 -22.49 9.70 3.47
C SER A 124 -23.86 9.06 3.44
N VAL A 125 -24.77 9.50 4.32
CA VAL A 125 -26.15 9.03 4.39
C VAL A 125 -27.08 10.21 4.66
N ARG A 126 -28.32 10.13 4.18
CA ARG A 126 -29.31 11.19 4.36
C ARG A 126 -30.53 10.70 5.11
N PHE A 127 -31.08 11.56 5.95
CA PHE A 127 -32.32 11.32 6.70
C PHE A 127 -33.28 12.50 6.52
N THR A 128 -34.57 12.24 6.41
CA THR A 128 -35.59 13.29 6.45
C THR A 128 -35.72 13.86 7.86
N THR A 129 -36.11 15.13 7.99
CA THR A 129 -36.48 15.74 9.26
C THR A 129 -37.59 16.76 9.04
N MET A 130 -38.37 17.06 10.08
CA MET A 130 -39.41 18.08 9.98
C MET A 130 -38.84 19.49 9.77
N HIS A 131 -37.82 19.89 10.53
CA HIS A 131 -37.16 21.19 10.39
C HIS A 131 -35.70 21.14 10.84
N CYS A 132 -34.86 22.01 10.26
CA CYS A 132 -33.43 22.05 10.59
C CYS A 132 -33.10 22.60 11.98
N LYS A 133 -33.94 23.49 12.53
CA LYS A 133 -33.71 24.12 13.85
C LYS A 133 -34.13 23.25 15.04
N LEU A 134 -34.54 22.00 14.82
CA LEU A 134 -35.00 21.11 15.89
C LEU A 134 -33.82 20.61 16.74
N LYS A 135 -33.97 20.73 18.07
CA LYS A 135 -33.01 20.15 19.03
C LYS A 135 -32.93 18.62 18.91
N THR A 136 -34.01 17.96 18.47
CA THR A 136 -34.07 16.50 18.27
C THR A 136 -33.11 16.01 17.19
N ASN A 137 -32.73 16.83 16.21
CA ASN A 137 -31.74 16.48 15.18
C ASN A 137 -30.38 16.14 15.81
N GLY A 138 -29.93 16.95 16.77
CA GLY A 138 -28.67 16.72 17.47
C GLY A 138 -28.72 15.48 18.38
N LEU A 139 -29.87 15.22 19.01
CA LEU A 139 -30.07 14.02 19.82
C LEU A 139 -30.04 12.75 18.94
N PHE A 140 -30.71 12.79 17.79
CA PHE A 140 -30.70 11.72 16.81
C PHE A 140 -29.27 11.39 16.36
N PHE A 141 -28.50 12.41 15.97
CA PHE A 141 -27.12 12.22 15.54
C PHE A 141 -26.24 11.58 16.62
N ARG A 142 -26.37 11.99 17.88
CA ARG A 142 -25.64 11.37 19.01
C ARG A 142 -26.01 9.89 19.18
N LYS A 143 -27.31 9.56 19.14
CA LYS A 143 -27.77 8.17 19.24
C LYS A 143 -27.31 7.33 18.05
N LEU A 144 -27.35 7.88 16.84
CA LEU A 144 -26.85 7.23 15.64
C LEU A 144 -25.38 6.85 15.81
N ASN A 145 -24.54 7.78 16.24
CA ASN A 145 -23.12 7.49 16.51
C ASN A 145 -22.91 6.40 17.56
N GLN A 146 -23.74 6.34 18.61
CA GLN A 146 -23.66 5.27 19.62
C GLN A 146 -24.02 3.91 19.03
N ILE A 147 -25.10 3.83 18.25
CA ILE A 147 -25.53 2.59 17.59
C ILE A 147 -24.44 2.11 16.63
N LEU A 148 -23.92 3.01 15.79
CA LEU A 148 -22.88 2.68 14.82
C LEU A 148 -21.62 2.16 15.51
N ASN A 149 -21.11 2.86 16.54
CA ASN A 149 -19.91 2.43 17.27
C ASN A 149 -20.11 1.08 17.99
N SER A 150 -21.25 0.88 18.66
CA SER A 150 -21.54 -0.37 19.36
C SER A 150 -21.60 -1.56 18.40
N THR A 151 -22.25 -1.37 17.25
CA THR A 151 -22.45 -2.45 16.28
C THR A 151 -21.14 -2.92 15.67
N ILE A 152 -20.18 -2.01 15.46
CA ILE A 152 -18.96 -2.33 14.70
C ILE A 152 -17.76 -2.62 15.60
N SER A 153 -17.92 -2.45 16.91
CA SER A 153 -16.86 -2.63 17.92
C SER A 153 -16.16 -4.00 17.78
N HIS A 154 -16.93 -5.07 17.56
CA HIS A 154 -16.42 -6.43 17.37
C HIS A 154 -15.65 -6.65 16.06
N LEU A 155 -15.75 -5.72 15.10
CA LEU A 155 -15.03 -5.79 13.83
C LEU A 155 -13.65 -5.15 13.91
N THR A 156 -13.23 -4.62 15.07
CA THR A 156 -11.99 -3.83 15.24
C THR A 156 -11.88 -2.67 14.24
N CYS A 157 -13.02 -2.11 13.87
CA CYS A 157 -13.14 -0.88 13.09
C CYS A 157 -13.48 0.28 14.04
N HIS A 158 -13.16 1.50 13.65
CA HIS A 158 -13.57 2.69 14.42
C HIS A 158 -14.13 3.78 13.51
N ILE A 159 -15.06 4.57 14.06
CA ILE A 159 -15.66 5.70 13.38
C ILE A 159 -14.96 6.97 13.80
N LYS A 160 -14.54 7.77 12.82
CA LYS A 160 -13.90 9.08 13.00
C LYS A 160 -14.66 10.15 12.23
N GLU A 161 -14.41 11.40 12.59
CA GLU A 161 -14.88 12.58 11.83
C GLU A 161 -16.39 12.60 11.55
N SER A 162 -17.18 12.03 12.46
CA SER A 162 -18.63 12.03 12.33
C SER A 162 -19.17 13.46 12.43
N SER A 163 -19.99 13.87 11.46
CA SER A 163 -20.63 15.18 11.42
C SER A 163 -22.01 15.10 10.77
N TYR A 164 -22.84 16.11 11.03
CA TYR A 164 -24.10 16.29 10.32
C TYR A 164 -24.35 17.75 9.96
N LYS A 165 -25.03 17.98 8.84
CA LYS A 165 -25.58 19.27 8.43
C LYS A 165 -27.04 19.10 8.02
N CYS A 166 -27.87 20.10 8.26
CA CYS A 166 -29.26 20.09 7.81
C CYS A 166 -29.46 21.09 6.68
N HIS A 167 -30.19 20.67 5.65
CA HIS A 167 -30.50 21.50 4.49
C HIS A 167 -31.99 21.43 4.16
N SER A 168 -32.54 22.57 3.74
CA SER A 168 -33.88 22.62 3.13
C SER A 168 -33.73 22.34 1.63
N ILE A 169 -34.44 21.33 1.14
CA ILE A 169 -34.39 20.86 -0.25
C ILE A 169 -35.75 21.10 -0.88
N MET A 170 -35.74 21.69 -2.07
CA MET A 170 -36.93 21.79 -2.91
C MET A 170 -36.78 20.77 -4.04
N THR A 171 -37.72 19.82 -4.14
CA THR A 171 -37.78 18.91 -5.29
C THR A 171 -39.07 19.13 -6.08
N PRO A 172 -39.06 18.93 -7.40
CA PRO A 172 -40.27 19.08 -8.21
C PRO A 172 -41.42 18.16 -7.76
N LYS A 173 -41.09 16.97 -7.24
CA LYS A 173 -42.08 15.95 -6.86
C LYS A 173 -42.60 16.09 -5.42
N ASN A 174 -41.74 16.43 -4.46
CA ASN A 174 -42.07 16.37 -3.03
C ASN A 174 -42.12 17.74 -2.37
N GLY A 175 -41.97 18.83 -3.15
CA GLY A 175 -41.97 20.20 -2.62
C GLY A 175 -40.80 20.47 -1.68
N LEU A 176 -40.99 21.46 -0.79
CA LEU A 176 -40.01 21.85 0.21
C LEU A 176 -40.00 20.85 1.37
N HIS A 177 -38.84 20.29 1.66
CA HIS A 177 -38.60 19.38 2.79
C HIS A 177 -37.21 19.62 3.36
N HIS A 178 -36.88 18.97 4.47
CA HIS A 178 -35.59 19.11 5.13
C HIS A 178 -34.89 17.76 5.26
N GLU A 179 -33.59 17.73 4.99
CA GLU A 179 -32.76 16.53 5.12
C GLU A 179 -31.53 16.80 5.98
N LEU A 180 -31.16 15.80 6.79
CA LEU A 180 -29.91 15.70 7.52
C LEU A 180 -28.90 14.93 6.66
N PHE A 181 -27.80 15.59 6.31
CA PHE A 181 -26.65 15.03 5.63
C PHE A 181 -25.65 14.61 6.70
N VAL A 182 -25.53 13.30 6.92
CA VAL A 182 -24.63 12.73 7.91
C VAL A 182 -23.42 12.14 7.19
N ASN A 183 -22.23 12.52 7.65
CA ASN A 183 -20.96 12.08 7.10
C ASN A 183 -20.09 11.52 8.21
N PHE A 184 -19.39 10.42 7.96
CA PHE A 184 -18.42 9.86 8.90
C PHE A 184 -17.39 9.01 8.17
N GLN A 185 -16.22 8.84 8.77
CA GLN A 185 -15.17 7.97 8.27
C GLN A 185 -15.14 6.66 9.03
N VAL A 186 -14.91 5.57 8.29
CA VAL A 186 -14.77 4.23 8.84
C VAL A 186 -13.35 3.77 8.56
N ASN A 187 -12.61 3.48 9.61
CA ASN A 187 -11.22 3.04 9.50
C ASN A 187 -11.10 1.59 10.03
N PRO A 188 -10.55 0.66 9.23
CA PRO A 188 -10.42 -0.76 9.62
C PRO A 188 -9.29 -1.03 10.64
N PHE A 189 -8.53 -0.01 11.05
CA PHE A 189 -7.38 -0.10 11.97
C PHE A 189 -7.67 0.49 13.34
N ALA A 190 -8.70 -0.01 14.05
CA ALA A 190 -8.89 0.38 15.45
C ALA A 190 -7.81 -0.26 16.34
N PRO A 191 -7.41 0.38 17.47
CA PRO A 191 -6.43 -0.20 18.39
C PRO A 191 -6.73 -1.67 18.72
N GLY A 192 -5.70 -2.53 18.64
CA GLY A 192 -5.83 -3.98 18.82
C GLY A 192 -6.13 -4.75 17.53
N TRP A 193 -6.18 -4.08 16.37
CA TRP A 193 -6.29 -4.77 15.09
C TRP A 193 -5.05 -5.63 14.79
N GLU A 194 -3.86 -5.19 15.22
CA GLU A 194 -2.57 -5.87 15.03
C GLU A 194 -2.52 -7.22 15.76
N GLU A 195 -3.08 -7.30 16.97
CA GLU A 195 -3.09 -8.51 17.79
C GLU A 195 -3.84 -9.67 17.13
N VAL A 196 -4.78 -9.36 16.24
CA VAL A 196 -5.53 -10.37 15.47
C VAL A 196 -4.63 -11.07 14.44
N CYS A 197 -3.61 -10.38 13.93
CA CYS A 197 -2.69 -10.93 12.93
C CYS A 197 -1.33 -11.38 13.50
N HIS A 198 -0.99 -11.04 14.74
CA HIS A 198 0.24 -11.53 15.40
C HIS A 198 0.36 -13.06 15.51
N LYS A 199 -0.73 -13.81 15.32
CA LYS A 199 -0.76 -15.28 15.42
C LYS A 199 -0.51 -16.00 14.09
N VAL A 200 -0.27 -15.29 12.99
CA VAL A 200 -0.25 -15.88 11.64
C VAL A 200 1.01 -15.43 10.87
N PRO A 201 1.79 -16.36 10.29
CA PRO A 201 3.06 -16.03 9.62
C PRO A 201 2.92 -15.49 8.18
N TYR A 202 1.70 -15.40 7.64
CA TYR A 202 1.41 -14.86 6.30
C TYR A 202 0.60 -13.56 6.39
N ASP A 203 0.48 -12.84 5.27
CA ASP A 203 -0.28 -11.59 5.04
C ASP A 203 -1.77 -11.73 5.43
N CYS A 204 -2.00 -11.84 6.73
CA CYS A 204 -3.29 -11.92 7.41
C CYS A 204 -4.07 -10.62 7.22
N GLU A 205 -3.36 -9.54 6.93
CA GLU A 205 -3.85 -8.20 7.12
C GLU A 205 -4.71 -7.76 5.93
N ASP A 206 -4.28 -8.03 4.69
CA ASP A 206 -5.04 -7.69 3.48
C ASP A 206 -6.38 -8.45 3.40
N VAL A 207 -6.35 -9.76 3.70
CA VAL A 207 -7.54 -10.63 3.67
C VAL A 207 -8.52 -10.26 4.78
N THR A 208 -7.99 -9.96 5.97
CA THR A 208 -8.80 -9.59 7.13
C THR A 208 -9.48 -8.24 6.94
N ASN A 209 -8.78 -7.25 6.37
CA ASN A 209 -9.33 -5.92 6.11
C ASN A 209 -10.50 -5.96 5.11
N LYS A 210 -10.31 -6.62 3.96
CA LYS A 210 -11.37 -6.78 2.95
C LYS A 210 -12.62 -7.43 3.56
N ARG A 211 -12.44 -8.47 4.39
CA ARG A 211 -13.54 -9.16 5.07
C ARG A 211 -14.24 -8.29 6.13
N ARG A 212 -13.50 -7.57 6.96
CA ARG A 212 -14.05 -6.70 8.03
C ARG A 212 -14.88 -5.56 7.45
N ILE A 213 -14.33 -4.89 6.44
CA ILE A 213 -15.00 -3.80 5.73
C ILE A 213 -16.29 -4.30 5.04
N GLY A 214 -16.25 -5.47 4.39
CA GLY A 214 -17.44 -6.09 3.82
C GLY A 214 -18.53 -6.37 4.87
N LYS A 215 -18.15 -6.91 6.03
CA LYS A 215 -19.07 -7.15 7.16
C LYS A 215 -19.64 -5.85 7.72
N PHE A 216 -18.80 -4.83 7.89
CA PHE A 216 -19.23 -3.51 8.34
C PHE A 216 -20.31 -2.95 7.41
N PHE A 217 -20.11 -2.99 6.08
CA PHE A 217 -21.12 -2.47 5.15
C PHE A 217 -22.42 -3.25 5.16
N HIS A 218 -22.34 -4.56 5.29
CA HIS A 218 -23.53 -5.40 5.41
C HIS A 218 -24.35 -5.01 6.66
N GLN A 219 -23.68 -4.90 7.82
CA GLN A 219 -24.33 -4.49 9.07
C GLN A 219 -24.85 -3.05 9.00
N LEU A 220 -24.08 -2.13 8.44
CA LEU A 220 -24.49 -0.73 8.31
C LEU A 220 -25.76 -0.59 7.48
N ARG A 221 -25.86 -1.28 6.33
CA ARG A 221 -27.09 -1.27 5.52
C ARG A 221 -28.29 -1.85 6.27
N HIS A 222 -28.07 -2.91 7.05
CA HIS A 222 -29.12 -3.50 7.88
C HIS A 222 -29.64 -2.49 8.91
N ILE A 223 -28.72 -1.85 9.66
CA ILE A 223 -29.05 -0.86 10.68
C ILE A 223 -29.81 0.32 10.06
N LEU A 224 -29.27 0.89 8.98
CA LEU A 224 -29.85 2.06 8.31
C LEU A 224 -31.28 1.81 7.84
N LYS A 225 -31.56 0.60 7.34
CA LYS A 225 -32.85 0.24 6.77
C LYS A 225 -33.88 -0.22 7.79
N TYR A 226 -33.47 -0.95 8.82
CA TYR A 226 -34.41 -1.66 9.70
C TYR A 226 -34.37 -1.20 11.17
N GLU A 227 -33.21 -0.77 11.67
CA GLU A 227 -33.03 -0.50 13.11
C GLU A 227 -33.08 0.99 13.47
N ILE A 228 -32.82 1.88 12.51
CA ILE A 228 -32.96 3.33 12.74
C ILE A 228 -34.44 3.75 12.65
N HIS A 229 -35.21 3.37 13.66
CA HIS A 229 -36.52 3.92 13.98
C HIS A 229 -36.48 4.77 15.27
N VAL A 230 -35.28 5.24 15.64
CA VAL A 230 -34.96 5.87 16.93
C VAL A 230 -35.79 7.14 17.19
N VAL A 231 -36.23 7.82 16.13
CA VAL A 231 -37.08 9.01 16.19
C VAL A 231 -38.12 8.92 15.05
N PRO A 232 -39.43 8.81 15.32
CA PRO A 232 -40.45 8.61 14.28
C PRO A 232 -40.48 9.69 13.19
N THR A 233 -40.05 10.90 13.54
CA THR A 233 -40.01 12.07 12.64
C THR A 233 -38.74 12.17 11.80
N ILE A 234 -37.79 11.24 11.96
CA ILE A 234 -36.54 11.20 11.20
C ILE A 234 -36.44 9.83 10.52
N GLN A 235 -36.52 9.81 9.20
CA GLN A 235 -36.53 8.58 8.42
C GLN A 235 -35.36 8.52 7.47
N TYR A 236 -34.84 7.31 7.22
CA TYR A 236 -33.78 7.11 6.23
C TYR A 236 -34.27 7.48 4.83
N VAL A 237 -33.44 8.20 4.06
CA VAL A 237 -33.71 8.49 2.65
C VAL A 237 -33.17 7.34 1.81
N ASP A 238 -34.05 6.61 1.13
CA ASP A 238 -33.65 5.51 0.25
C ASP A 238 -32.63 5.95 -0.81
N ASN A 239 -31.66 5.08 -1.09
CA ASN A 239 -30.57 5.32 -2.03
C ASN A 239 -29.68 6.54 -1.70
N SER A 240 -29.74 7.05 -0.46
CA SER A 240 -28.86 8.13 -0.03
C SER A 240 -27.48 7.65 0.43
N PHE A 241 -27.30 6.34 0.61
CA PHE A 241 -26.04 5.76 1.03
C PHE A 241 -24.99 5.89 -0.09
N ALA A 242 -23.99 6.72 0.16
CA ALA A 242 -22.82 6.89 -0.70
C ALA A 242 -21.55 6.58 0.08
N MET A 243 -20.56 6.04 -0.63
CA MET A 243 -19.31 5.62 -0.03
C MET A 243 -18.16 5.89 -0.99
N THR A 244 -17.13 6.55 -0.49
CA THR A 244 -15.91 6.82 -1.24
C THR A 244 -14.69 6.30 -0.48
N PRO A 245 -13.84 5.48 -1.12
CA PRO A 245 -12.60 5.02 -0.51
C PRO A 245 -11.62 6.19 -0.36
N ILE A 246 -11.01 6.28 0.81
CA ILE A 246 -9.89 7.17 1.11
C ILE A 246 -8.66 6.28 1.24
N ASN A 247 -7.67 6.52 0.37
CA ASN A 247 -6.40 5.81 0.44
C ASN A 247 -5.74 6.04 1.79
N SER A 248 -5.19 4.97 2.35
CA SER A 248 -4.41 4.96 3.58
C SER A 248 -3.22 4.02 3.38
N CYS A 249 -2.07 4.39 3.96
CA CYS A 249 -0.88 3.55 3.96
C CYS A 249 -0.47 3.27 5.40
N ARG A 250 -0.01 2.05 5.66
CA ARG A 250 0.46 1.68 7.00
C ARG A 250 1.70 2.47 7.40
N PRO A 251 1.96 2.62 8.71
CA PRO A 251 3.21 3.20 9.18
C PRO A 251 4.43 2.54 8.54
N GLY A 252 5.37 3.37 8.07
CA GLY A 252 6.53 2.95 7.28
C GLY A 252 6.31 2.90 5.76
N PHE A 253 5.10 3.15 5.26
CA PHE A 253 4.79 3.18 3.83
C PHE A 253 4.14 4.50 3.40
N GLY A 254 4.21 4.80 2.10
CA GLY A 254 3.54 5.93 1.49
C GLY A 254 3.31 5.74 -0.01
N LYS A 255 2.48 6.60 -0.60
CA LYS A 255 2.24 6.67 -2.04
C LYS A 255 3.09 7.78 -2.64
N ASN A 256 3.76 7.48 -3.74
CA ASN A 256 4.39 8.50 -4.57
C ASN A 256 4.26 8.11 -6.05
N HIS A 257 3.33 8.77 -6.73
CA HIS A 257 3.02 8.48 -8.13
C HIS A 257 4.17 8.86 -9.09
N HIS A 258 5.02 9.82 -8.69
CA HIS A 258 6.13 10.27 -9.52
C HIS A 258 7.29 9.28 -9.49
N THR A 259 7.66 8.80 -8.31
CA THR A 259 8.79 7.85 -8.14
C THR A 259 8.39 6.40 -8.41
N HIS A 260 7.14 6.04 -8.14
CA HIS A 260 6.64 4.66 -8.23
C HIS A 260 5.50 4.51 -9.24
N GLN A 261 5.74 4.93 -10.49
CA GLN A 261 4.77 4.89 -11.59
C GLN A 261 4.17 3.48 -11.79
N ASN A 262 4.99 2.42 -11.65
CA ASN A 262 4.57 1.03 -11.80
C ASN A 262 3.73 0.50 -10.62
N CYS A 263 3.58 1.24 -9.53
CA CYS A 263 2.77 0.89 -8.35
C CYS A 263 1.95 2.10 -7.88
N ALA A 264 1.36 2.84 -8.82
CA ALA A 264 0.61 4.07 -8.59
C ALA A 264 -0.51 3.98 -7.52
N SER A 265 -1.12 2.80 -7.38
CA SER A 265 -2.21 2.52 -6.44
C SER A 265 -1.74 1.89 -5.13
N CYS A 266 -0.45 1.56 -5.01
CA CYS A 266 0.14 0.86 -3.87
C CYS A 266 0.72 1.83 -2.84
N CYS A 267 0.98 1.29 -1.65
CA CYS A 267 1.82 1.92 -0.64
C CYS A 267 3.21 1.29 -0.74
N VAL A 268 4.22 2.09 -1.09
CA VAL A 268 5.61 1.67 -1.20
C VAL A 268 6.35 2.08 0.06
N VAL A 269 7.31 1.26 0.47
CA VAL A 269 8.11 1.49 1.68
C VAL A 269 8.79 2.86 1.65
N CYS A 270 8.75 3.58 2.77
CA CYS A 270 9.46 4.86 2.91
C CYS A 270 10.97 4.62 2.84
N GLY A 271 11.65 5.40 2.00
CA GLY A 271 13.10 5.31 1.84
C GLY A 271 13.89 5.90 3.01
N PRO A 272 15.20 5.62 3.09
CA PRO A 272 16.09 6.27 4.06
C PRO A 272 15.96 7.80 4.04
N GLY A 273 16.00 8.41 5.22
CA GLY A 273 15.76 9.85 5.42
C GLY A 273 14.28 10.23 5.47
N THR A 274 13.36 9.28 5.28
CA THR A 274 11.92 9.50 5.39
C THR A 274 11.26 8.51 6.34
N TYR A 275 10.09 8.87 6.87
CA TYR A 275 9.32 8.04 7.78
C TYR A 275 7.82 8.23 7.58
N SER A 276 7.02 7.27 8.01
CA SER A 276 5.56 7.40 8.09
C SER A 276 5.08 6.88 9.44
N PRO A 277 4.61 7.76 10.36
CA PRO A 277 4.30 7.37 11.73
C PRO A 277 2.90 6.77 11.90
N ASN A 278 2.00 7.06 10.96
CA ASN A 278 0.58 6.78 11.06
C ASN A 278 0.03 6.28 9.71
N ASP A 279 -1.28 6.33 9.55
CA ASP A 279 -2.04 5.79 8.43
C ASP A 279 -2.13 6.75 7.22
N GLU A 280 -1.27 7.78 7.19
CA GLU A 280 -1.18 8.76 6.13
C GLU A 280 -0.54 8.20 4.86
N VAL A 281 -0.89 8.80 3.72
CA VAL A 281 -0.44 8.34 2.40
C VAL A 281 0.93 8.88 1.98
N MET A 282 1.62 9.68 2.80
CA MET A 282 2.88 10.30 2.42
C MET A 282 4.00 9.97 3.40
N CYS A 283 5.17 9.61 2.85
CA CYS A 283 6.40 9.56 3.62
C CYS A 283 6.88 10.98 3.91
N ARG A 284 7.10 11.29 5.18
CA ARG A 284 7.59 12.58 5.66
C ARG A 284 9.10 12.56 5.72
N THR A 285 9.74 13.68 5.41
CA THR A 285 11.20 13.82 5.51
C THR A 285 11.62 14.00 6.98
N CYS A 286 12.68 13.32 7.40
CA CYS A 286 13.30 13.55 8.69
C CYS A 286 14.08 14.87 8.70
N ALA A 287 14.09 15.58 9.83
CA ALA A 287 14.86 16.82 9.99
C ALA A 287 16.39 16.58 9.97
N GLY A 288 16.83 15.34 10.20
CA GLY A 288 18.21 14.90 10.05
C GLY A 288 18.29 13.49 9.43
N PRO A 289 19.50 12.96 9.15
CA PRO A 289 19.73 11.66 8.49
C PRO A 289 19.48 10.45 9.42
N GLN A 290 18.45 10.53 10.25
CA GLN A 290 18.16 9.67 11.39
C GLN A 290 17.45 8.36 11.00
N ALA A 291 16.54 8.43 10.02
CA ALA A 291 15.95 7.23 9.44
C ALA A 291 16.93 6.56 8.46
N ARG A 292 17.83 5.71 8.95
CA ARG A 292 18.83 5.02 8.10
C ARG A 292 18.28 3.80 7.34
N MET A 293 17.09 3.33 7.70
CA MET A 293 16.50 2.12 7.15
C MET A 293 15.22 2.41 6.37
N TYR A 294 14.92 1.53 5.42
CA TYR A 294 13.62 1.50 4.77
C TYR A 294 12.52 1.14 5.77
N GLY A 295 11.37 1.78 5.63
CA GLY A 295 10.18 1.49 6.44
C GLY A 295 10.17 2.15 7.82
N ALA A 296 10.97 3.19 8.03
CA ALA A 296 11.01 3.89 9.31
C ALA A 296 9.63 4.47 9.70
N LYS A 297 9.25 4.28 10.96
CA LYS A 297 8.00 4.81 11.54
C LYS A 297 8.22 6.11 12.31
N SER A 298 9.47 6.49 12.53
CA SER A 298 9.89 7.69 13.24
C SER A 298 11.34 8.01 12.88
N CYS A 299 11.75 9.26 13.12
CA CYS A 299 13.14 9.69 13.04
C CYS A 299 13.75 9.59 14.43
N TYR A 300 14.77 8.75 14.61
CA TYR A 300 15.54 8.64 15.86
C TYR A 300 16.99 9.10 15.63
#